data_AF-A0A7Y1TRI6-F1
#
_entry.id   AF-A0A7Y1TRI6-F1
#
_cell.length_a   1.000
_cell.length_b   1.000
_cell.length_c   1.000
_cell.angle_alpha   90.00
_cell.angle_beta   90.00
_cell.angle_gamma   90.00
#
_symmetry.space_group_name_H-M   'P 1'
#
loop_
_entity.id
_entity.type
_entity.pdbx_description
1 polymer ?
#
loop_
_entity_poly.entity_id
_entity_poly.type
_entity_poly.pdbx_seq_one_letter_code
_entity_poly.pdbx_strand_id
1 'polypeptide(L)'
;TEDLEIMKVNVAGGMADIAASQGLDLDSADLALGDDIEARYEGLWKELSNEVVIGEIERYRIREHVGRLNDLGFEVGDVELIPDEGGNRLRLRARVGARTFHSTRLRELTRIEAAEHQATQILADLRYHEAKFAPESSSGKAVAAIQWRVAVFEPMLERIAEALPEGADPVQGYTDFLHHRYVLATEGGRDIDNEAAFDSWVAAGKPGHPLPDL
;
A
#
# COMPACT_ATOMS: atom_id res chain seq x y z
N THR A 1 15.54 -5.92 16.35
CA THR A 1 14.73 -7.03 16.88
C THR A 1 14.23 -6.70 18.28
N GLU A 2 15.08 -6.32 19.24
CA GLU A 2 14.62 -5.89 20.58
C GLU A 2 13.98 -4.49 20.60
N ASP A 3 14.55 -3.52 19.87
CA ASP A 3 14.00 -2.14 19.80
C ASP A 3 12.61 -2.07 19.13
N LEU A 4 12.32 -2.97 18.19
CA LEU A 4 11.02 -3.03 17.49
C LEU A 4 9.95 -3.64 18.39
N GLU A 5 10.27 -4.69 19.14
CA GLU A 5 9.35 -5.23 20.16
C GLU A 5 9.04 -4.20 21.26
N ILE A 6 10.06 -3.46 21.72
CA ILE A 6 9.85 -2.38 22.70
C ILE A 6 8.94 -1.29 22.12
N MET A 7 9.15 -0.92 20.85
CA MET A 7 8.29 0.06 20.18
C MET A 7 6.85 -0.45 20.05
N LYS A 8 6.63 -1.72 19.71
CA LYS A 8 5.29 -2.32 19.65
C LYS A 8 4.55 -2.26 20.96
N VAL A 9 5.21 -2.67 22.04
CA VAL A 9 4.63 -2.62 23.40
C VAL A 9 4.27 -1.18 23.78
N ASN A 10 5.14 -0.22 23.45
CA ASN A 10 4.88 1.20 23.73
C ASN A 10 3.74 1.79 22.90
N VAL A 11 3.64 1.43 21.61
CA VAL A 11 2.57 1.87 20.71
C VAL A 11 1.23 1.28 21.17
N ALA A 12 1.19 -0.02 21.47
CA ALA A 12 0.00 -0.69 21.98
C ALA A 12 -0.46 -0.08 23.32
N GLY A 13 0.47 0.19 24.24
CA GLY A 13 0.19 0.89 25.49
C GLY A 13 -0.36 2.30 25.28
N GLY A 14 0.22 3.05 24.33
CA GLY A 14 -0.26 4.39 23.97
C GLY A 14 -1.68 4.38 23.39
N MET A 15 -2.01 3.41 22.52
CA MET A 15 -3.36 3.27 21.97
C MET A 15 -4.38 2.88 23.05
N ALA A 16 -4.00 2.01 23.98
CA ALA A 16 -4.82 1.67 25.14
C ALA A 16 -5.11 2.90 26.03
N ASP A 17 -4.10 3.73 26.27
CA ASP A 17 -4.25 4.98 27.04
C ASP A 17 -5.16 5.99 26.33
N ILE A 18 -5.05 6.10 25.00
CA ILE A 18 -5.95 6.95 24.19
C ILE A 18 -7.39 6.46 24.28
N ALA A 19 -7.64 5.16 24.07
CA ALA A 19 -8.98 4.57 24.17
C ALA A 19 -9.58 4.81 25.56
N ALA A 20 -8.80 4.57 26.62
CA ALA A 20 -9.22 4.84 28.00
C ALA A 20 -9.55 6.33 28.23
N SER A 21 -8.77 7.26 27.67
CA SER A 21 -9.02 8.70 27.79
C SER A 21 -10.30 9.17 27.09
N GLN A 22 -10.72 8.45 26.05
CA GLN A 22 -11.96 8.72 25.31
C GLN A 22 -13.16 7.93 25.84
N GLY A 23 -12.97 7.09 26.86
CA GLY A 23 -14.02 6.23 27.43
C GLY A 23 -14.42 5.07 26.51
N LEU A 24 -13.53 4.69 25.59
CA LEU A 24 -13.70 3.59 24.66
C LEU A 24 -13.14 2.29 25.25
N ASP A 25 -13.61 1.15 24.73
CA ASP A 25 -13.17 -0.17 25.19
C ASP A 25 -11.76 -0.50 24.66
N LEU A 26 -11.01 -1.35 25.36
CA LEU A 26 -9.69 -1.81 24.91
C LEU A 26 -9.76 -2.56 23.56
N ASP A 27 -10.88 -3.23 23.28
CA ASP A 27 -11.14 -3.88 22.00
C ASP A 27 -11.27 -2.89 20.82
N SER A 28 -11.42 -1.58 21.12
CA SER A 28 -11.39 -0.50 20.11
C SER A 28 -10.03 0.19 20.00
N ALA A 29 -9.04 -0.20 20.82
CA ALA A 29 -7.68 0.29 20.64
C ALA A 29 -7.02 -0.46 19.49
N ASP A 30 -6.43 0.26 18.54
CA ASP A 30 -5.67 -0.36 17.43
C ASP A 30 -4.32 -0.89 17.94
N LEU A 31 -4.36 -2.08 18.53
CA LEU A 31 -3.18 -2.79 19.00
C LEU A 31 -2.32 -3.33 17.84
N ALA A 32 -2.87 -3.38 16.62
CA ALA A 32 -2.16 -3.81 15.41
C ALA A 32 -1.29 -2.71 14.80
N LEU A 33 -1.49 -1.44 15.19
CA LEU A 33 -0.67 -0.31 14.75
C LEU A 33 0.84 -0.55 14.94
N GLY A 34 1.22 -1.21 16.04
CA GLY A 34 2.60 -1.57 16.30
C GLY A 34 3.18 -2.53 15.25
N ASP A 35 2.40 -3.54 14.84
CA ASP A 35 2.78 -4.51 13.81
C ASP A 35 2.91 -3.83 12.44
N ASP A 36 2.01 -2.90 12.12
CA ASP A 36 2.03 -2.11 10.88
C ASP A 36 3.24 -1.17 10.78
N ILE A 37 3.68 -0.61 11.91
CA ILE A 37 4.89 0.22 11.97
C ILE A 37 6.12 -0.68 11.85
N GLU A 38 6.15 -1.82 12.53
CA GLU A 38 7.24 -2.80 12.43
C GLU A 38 7.43 -3.28 11.00
N ALA A 39 6.35 -3.72 10.33
CA ALA A 39 6.41 -4.21 8.94
C ALA A 39 6.98 -3.15 7.98
N ARG A 40 6.63 -1.87 8.15
CA ARG A 40 7.19 -0.77 7.36
C ARG A 40 8.68 -0.54 7.64
N TYR A 41 9.10 -0.58 8.91
CA TYR A 41 10.50 -0.42 9.31
C TYR A 41 11.37 -1.59 8.87
N GLU A 42 10.89 -2.82 8.99
CA GLU A 42 11.58 -4.01 8.49
C GLU A 42 11.70 -3.99 6.96
N GLY A 43 10.64 -3.58 6.26
CA GLY A 43 10.65 -3.36 4.82
C GLY A 43 11.69 -2.32 4.42
N LEU A 44 11.74 -1.18 5.13
CA LEU A 44 12.75 -0.15 4.89
C LEU A 44 14.15 -0.69 5.11
N TRP A 45 14.37 -1.38 6.24
CA TRP A 45 15.67 -1.94 6.57
C TRP A 45 16.15 -2.93 5.51
N LYS A 46 15.25 -3.79 5.03
CA LYS A 46 15.55 -4.75 3.96
C LYS A 46 15.93 -4.06 2.65
N GLU A 47 15.21 -3.01 2.26
CA GLU A 47 15.56 -2.26 1.05
C GLU A 47 16.89 -1.50 1.22
N LEU A 48 17.10 -0.80 2.34
CA LEU A 48 18.36 -0.07 2.59
C LEU A 48 19.58 -0.98 2.79
N SER A 49 19.39 -2.19 3.32
CA SER A 49 20.48 -3.15 3.56
C SER A 49 20.83 -3.98 2.32
N ASN A 50 20.01 -3.94 1.27
CA ASN A 50 20.35 -4.57 0.00
C ASN A 50 21.41 -3.73 -0.72
N GLU A 51 22.64 -4.26 -0.79
CA GLU A 51 23.68 -3.67 -1.63
C GLU A 51 23.30 -3.83 -3.11
N VAL A 52 22.82 -2.76 -3.74
CA VAL A 52 22.49 -2.76 -5.16
C VAL A 52 23.66 -2.19 -5.95
N VAL A 53 24.39 -3.09 -6.63
CA VAL A 53 25.34 -2.71 -7.68
C VAL A 53 24.56 -2.47 -8.97
N ILE A 54 24.72 -1.28 -9.55
CA ILE A 54 24.02 -0.84 -10.75
C ILE A 54 25.03 -0.71 -11.87
N GLY A 55 24.88 -1.55 -12.90
CA GLY A 55 25.62 -1.41 -14.15
C GLY A 55 25.26 -0.12 -14.89
N GLU A 56 26.13 0.31 -15.82
CA GLU A 56 25.98 1.58 -16.55
C GLU A 56 24.65 1.71 -17.32
N ILE A 57 24.09 0.58 -17.75
CA ILE A 57 22.84 0.45 -18.51
C ILE A 57 21.64 0.17 -17.58
N GLU A 58 21.88 -0.15 -16.30
CA GLU A 58 20.87 -0.58 -15.34
C GLU A 58 20.24 0.56 -14.54
N ARG A 59 20.31 1.81 -15.03
CA ARG A 59 19.72 2.98 -14.36
C ARG A 59 18.24 2.85 -14.04
N TYR A 60 17.52 1.93 -14.67
CA TYR A 60 16.13 1.61 -14.35
C TYR A 60 15.97 1.01 -12.93
N ARG A 61 16.97 0.27 -12.42
CA ARG A 61 16.95 -0.35 -11.08
C ARG A 61 16.90 0.70 -9.96
N ILE A 62 17.44 1.90 -10.20
CA ILE A 62 17.30 3.05 -9.30
C ILE A 62 15.82 3.40 -9.12
N ARG A 63 15.07 3.49 -10.22
CA ARG A 63 13.64 3.85 -10.18
C ARG A 63 12.80 2.77 -9.51
N GLU A 64 13.13 1.50 -9.71
CA GLU A 64 12.45 0.39 -9.03
C GLU A 64 12.71 0.41 -7.53
N HIS A 65 13.96 0.64 -7.11
CA HIS A 65 14.31 0.69 -5.70
C HIS A 65 13.67 1.89 -5.00
N VAL A 66 13.67 3.07 -5.64
CA VAL A 66 12.92 4.24 -5.16
C VAL A 66 11.41 3.95 -5.10
N GLY A 67 10.87 3.23 -6.09
CA GLY A 67 9.47 2.79 -6.11
C GLY A 67 9.12 1.93 -4.90
N ARG A 68 9.94 0.94 -4.55
CA ARG A 68 9.69 0.07 -3.38
C ARG A 68 9.74 0.83 -2.06
N LEU A 69 10.66 1.79 -1.91
CA LEU A 69 10.71 2.65 -0.72
C LEU A 69 9.47 3.54 -0.62
N ASN A 70 9.02 4.10 -1.74
CA ASN A 70 7.77 4.87 -1.80
C ASN A 70 6.55 3.99 -1.47
N ASP A 71 6.53 2.74 -1.90
CA ASP A 71 5.46 1.79 -1.59
C ASP A 71 5.40 1.45 -0.09
N LEU A 72 6.53 1.56 0.62
CA LEU A 72 6.63 1.42 2.08
C LEU A 72 6.27 2.71 2.84
N GLY A 73 5.91 3.79 2.13
CA GLY A 73 5.56 5.10 2.72
C GLY A 73 6.75 6.01 3.02
N PHE A 74 7.92 5.71 2.44
CA PHE A 74 9.13 6.52 2.61
C PHE A 74 9.42 7.35 1.37
N GLU A 75 9.71 8.63 1.58
CA GLU A 75 10.19 9.52 0.53
C GLU A 75 11.72 9.42 0.42
N VAL A 76 12.22 9.25 -0.81
CA VAL A 76 13.67 9.25 -1.08
C VAL A 76 14.14 10.66 -1.37
N GLY A 77 14.98 11.21 -0.50
CA GLY A 77 15.49 12.58 -0.61
C GLY A 77 16.75 12.68 -1.49
N ASP A 78 17.75 11.85 -1.20
CA ASP A 78 19.03 11.85 -1.91
C ASP A 78 19.33 10.48 -2.51
N VAL A 79 19.76 10.49 -3.77
CA VAL A 79 20.24 9.33 -4.52
C VAL A 79 21.68 9.60 -4.94
N GLU A 80 22.60 8.79 -4.44
CA GLU A 80 24.02 8.88 -4.75
C GLU A 80 24.49 7.59 -5.42
N LEU A 81 25.28 7.72 -6.49
CA LEU A 81 25.95 6.60 -7.16
C LEU A 81 27.44 6.68 -6.83
N ILE A 82 27.94 5.68 -6.11
CA ILE A 82 29.34 5.59 -5.72
C ILE A 82 30.03 4.61 -6.67
N PRO A 83 31.08 5.02 -7.43
CA PRO A 83 31.80 4.11 -8.30
C PRO A 83 32.37 2.91 -7.52
N ASP A 84 32.25 1.70 -8.07
CA ASP A 84 32.68 0.44 -7.46
C ASP A 84 33.28 -0.52 -8.52
N GLU A 85 33.98 -1.57 -8.09
CA GLU A 85 34.58 -2.56 -9.00
C GLU A 85 33.49 -3.36 -9.73
N GLY A 86 33.15 -2.94 -10.96
CA GLY A 86 32.15 -3.58 -11.81
C GLY A 86 30.85 -2.79 -12.04
N GLY A 87 30.71 -1.58 -11.49
CA GLY A 87 29.54 -0.73 -11.69
C GLY A 87 29.49 0.48 -10.75
N ASN A 88 28.29 1.00 -10.48
CA ASN A 88 28.06 2.01 -9.46
C ASN A 88 27.22 1.42 -8.33
N ARG A 89 27.69 1.53 -7.08
CA ARG A 89 26.92 1.19 -5.90
C ARG A 89 25.89 2.28 -5.60
N LEU A 90 24.64 1.88 -5.43
CA LEU A 90 23.55 2.80 -5.09
C LEU A 90 23.54 3.08 -3.59
N ARG A 91 23.56 4.37 -3.22
CA ARG A 91 23.30 4.84 -1.85
C ARG A 91 22.06 5.73 -1.84
N LEU A 92 21.10 5.40 -0.98
CA LEU A 92 19.85 6.12 -0.85
C LEU A 92 19.67 6.64 0.57
N ARG A 93 19.09 7.82 0.69
CA ARG A 93 18.61 8.33 1.97
C ARG A 93 17.08 8.49 1.91
N ALA A 94 16.40 7.62 2.64
CA ALA A 94 14.94 7.65 2.79
C ALA A 94 14.54 8.41 4.06
N ARG A 95 13.39 9.10 4.02
CA ARG A 95 12.73 9.73 5.17
C ARG A 95 11.26 9.33 5.18
N VAL A 96 10.60 9.45 6.32
CA VAL A 96 9.14 9.23 6.40
C VAL A 96 8.45 10.21 5.45
N GLY A 97 7.57 9.69 4.59
CA GLY A 97 6.79 10.49 3.65
C GLY A 97 5.84 11.45 4.38
N ALA A 98 5.38 12.48 3.67
CA ALA A 98 4.32 13.33 4.19
C ALA A 98 3.05 12.51 4.48
N ARG A 99 2.20 12.97 5.42
CA ARG A 99 0.92 12.32 5.80
C ARG A 99 -0.06 12.09 4.64
N THR A 100 0.19 12.69 3.47
CA THR A 100 -0.65 12.65 2.27
C THR A 100 0.11 12.16 1.03
N PHE A 101 1.14 11.35 1.23
CA PHE A 101 2.04 10.92 0.16
C PHE A 101 1.32 10.02 -0.86
N HIS A 102 0.72 8.93 -0.40
CA HIS A 102 0.02 7.96 -1.24
C HIS A 102 -1.22 8.57 -1.89
N SER A 103 -1.98 9.37 -1.13
CA SER A 103 -3.14 10.10 -1.66
C SER A 103 -2.75 11.10 -2.75
N THR A 104 -1.63 11.82 -2.60
CA THR A 104 -1.10 12.70 -3.65
C THR A 104 -0.64 11.90 -4.87
N ARG A 105 0.08 10.81 -4.64
CA ARG A 105 0.60 9.95 -5.71
C ARG A 105 -0.52 9.31 -6.53
N LEU A 106 -1.54 8.78 -5.87
CA LEU A 106 -2.72 8.20 -6.52
C LEU A 106 -3.42 9.25 -7.39
N ARG A 107 -3.64 10.45 -6.84
CA ARG A 107 -4.25 11.57 -7.58
C ARG A 107 -3.42 12.00 -8.78
N GLU A 108 -2.09 11.98 -8.69
CA GLU A 108 -1.22 12.31 -9.83
C GLU A 108 -1.31 11.28 -10.97
N LEU A 109 -1.30 9.99 -10.63
CA LEU A 109 -1.30 8.90 -11.61
C LEU A 109 -2.67 8.67 -12.25
N THR A 110 -3.73 8.79 -11.46
CA THR A 110 -5.07 8.30 -11.85
C THR A 110 -6.15 9.38 -11.76
N ARG A 111 -5.88 10.49 -11.05
CA ARG A 111 -6.89 11.48 -10.62
C ARG A 111 -7.95 10.94 -9.65
N ILE A 112 -7.75 9.76 -9.06
CA ILE A 112 -8.59 9.26 -7.97
C ILE A 112 -8.23 10.02 -6.69
N GLU A 113 -9.26 10.41 -5.93
CA GLU A 113 -9.11 10.99 -4.60
C GLU A 113 -9.52 9.95 -3.55
N ALA A 114 -8.66 9.74 -2.56
CA ALA A 114 -8.87 8.79 -1.47
C ALA A 114 -8.07 9.23 -0.24
N ALA A 115 -8.47 8.77 0.94
CA ALA A 115 -7.69 8.93 2.16
C ALA A 115 -6.33 8.21 2.04
N GLU A 116 -5.36 8.56 2.88
CA GLU A 116 -3.99 8.02 2.78
C GLU A 116 -3.94 6.48 2.88
N HIS A 117 -4.68 5.90 3.82
CA HIS A 117 -4.77 4.45 4.00
C HIS A 117 -5.46 3.78 2.79
N GLN A 118 -6.54 4.37 2.28
CA GLN A 118 -7.22 3.87 1.09
C GLN A 118 -6.31 3.93 -0.14
N ALA A 119 -5.61 5.05 -0.32
CA ALA A 119 -4.71 5.27 -1.44
C ALA A 119 -3.56 4.25 -1.46
N THR A 120 -3.09 3.82 -0.29
CA THR A 120 -2.07 2.77 -0.19
C THR A 120 -2.56 1.45 -0.79
N GLN A 121 -3.78 1.01 -0.46
CA GLN A 121 -4.37 -0.22 -0.96
C GLN A 121 -4.71 -0.13 -2.46
N ILE A 122 -5.27 1.00 -2.88
CA ILE A 122 -5.62 1.26 -4.29
C ILE A 122 -4.37 1.29 -5.17
N LEU A 123 -3.28 1.92 -4.70
CA LEU A 123 -1.99 1.89 -5.40
C LEU A 123 -1.41 0.47 -5.49
N ALA A 124 -1.65 -0.39 -4.48
CA ALA A 124 -1.23 -1.79 -4.55
C ALA A 124 -1.95 -2.57 -5.64
N ASP A 125 -3.26 -2.37 -5.81
CA ASP A 125 -4.02 -3.00 -6.90
C ASP A 125 -3.55 -2.49 -8.27
N LEU A 126 -3.34 -1.18 -8.41
CA LEU A 126 -2.77 -0.60 -9.62
C LEU A 126 -1.41 -1.22 -9.97
N ARG A 127 -0.50 -1.35 -8.99
CA ARG A 127 0.82 -1.98 -9.22
C ARG A 127 0.69 -3.44 -9.66
N TYR A 128 -0.21 -4.21 -9.05
CA TYR A 128 -0.48 -5.59 -9.47
C TYR A 128 -0.95 -5.64 -10.93
N HIS A 129 -1.85 -4.73 -11.33
CA HIS A 129 -2.29 -4.64 -12.71
C HIS A 129 -1.16 -4.20 -13.66
N GLU A 130 -0.35 -3.20 -13.29
CA GLU A 130 0.80 -2.77 -14.08
C GLU A 130 1.81 -3.91 -14.29
N ALA A 131 2.11 -4.70 -13.25
CA ALA A 131 3.02 -5.84 -13.36
C ALA A 131 2.52 -6.92 -14.33
N LYS A 132 1.19 -7.05 -14.47
CA LYS A 132 0.56 -8.07 -15.31
C LYS A 132 0.34 -7.62 -16.75
N PHE A 133 0.12 -6.33 -16.99
CA PHE A 133 -0.39 -5.83 -18.27
C PHE A 133 0.36 -4.62 -18.85
N ALA A 134 1.18 -3.90 -18.07
CA ALA A 134 1.81 -2.67 -18.56
C ALA A 134 3.11 -2.94 -19.34
N PRO A 135 3.36 -2.18 -20.43
CA PRO A 135 4.67 -2.16 -21.07
C PRO A 135 5.75 -1.62 -20.11
N GLU A 136 6.99 -2.11 -20.24
CA GLU A 136 8.10 -1.70 -19.35
C GLU A 136 8.48 -0.20 -19.46
N SER A 137 8.04 0.51 -20.50
CA SER A 137 8.37 1.92 -20.71
C SER A 137 7.64 2.85 -19.73
N SER A 138 8.30 3.94 -19.32
CA SER A 138 7.70 4.91 -18.38
C SER A 138 6.43 5.58 -18.91
N SER A 139 6.36 5.85 -20.22
CA SER A 139 5.14 6.34 -20.88
C SER A 139 4.05 5.26 -20.92
N GLY A 140 4.44 3.99 -21.08
CA GLY A 140 3.54 2.85 -20.98
C GLY A 140 2.87 2.73 -19.61
N LYS A 141 3.63 2.92 -18.52
CA LYS A 141 3.09 2.88 -17.14
C LYS A 141 2.08 3.99 -16.87
N ALA A 142 2.39 5.24 -17.26
CA ALA A 142 1.44 6.34 -17.09
C ALA A 142 0.11 6.12 -17.83
N VAL A 143 0.17 5.55 -19.04
CA VAL A 143 -1.03 5.17 -19.80
C VAL A 143 -1.75 4.00 -19.14
N ALA A 144 -1.01 2.99 -18.65
CA ALA A 144 -1.57 1.83 -17.98
C ALA A 144 -2.34 2.21 -16.70
N ALA A 145 -1.90 3.22 -15.96
CA ALA A 145 -2.61 3.70 -14.77
C ALA A 145 -4.00 4.28 -15.11
N ILE A 146 -4.10 5.09 -16.16
CA ILE A 146 -5.40 5.62 -16.63
C ILE A 146 -6.28 4.51 -17.21
N GLN A 147 -5.69 3.57 -17.95
CA GLN A 147 -6.42 2.42 -18.50
C GLN A 147 -6.98 1.52 -17.39
N TRP A 148 -6.17 1.20 -16.38
CA TRP A 148 -6.61 0.44 -15.21
C TRP A 148 -7.76 1.15 -14.49
N ARG A 149 -7.66 2.48 -14.32
CA ARG A 149 -8.75 3.25 -13.71
C ARG A 149 -10.07 3.02 -14.44
N VAL A 150 -10.10 3.21 -15.76
CA VAL A 150 -11.32 3.14 -16.56
C VAL A 150 -11.82 1.70 -16.75
N ALA A 151 -10.91 0.73 -16.86
CA ALA A 151 -11.26 -0.65 -17.19
C ALA A 151 -11.52 -1.53 -15.97
N VAL A 152 -10.96 -1.19 -14.80
CA VAL A 152 -11.01 -2.03 -13.59
C VAL A 152 -11.57 -1.27 -12.41
N PHE A 153 -10.99 -0.13 -12.06
CA PHE A 153 -11.36 0.59 -10.84
C PHE A 153 -12.78 1.16 -10.91
N GLU A 154 -13.10 1.99 -11.92
CA GLU A 154 -14.40 2.64 -12.03
C GLU A 154 -15.56 1.64 -12.15
N PRO A 155 -15.52 0.61 -13.01
CA PRO A 155 -16.61 -0.36 -13.10
C PRO A 155 -16.81 -1.17 -11.81
N MET A 156 -15.73 -1.52 -11.11
CA MET A 156 -15.86 -2.21 -9.82
C MET A 156 -16.39 -1.28 -8.74
N LEU A 157 -15.94 -0.02 -8.71
CA LEU A 157 -16.42 0.98 -7.77
C LEU A 157 -17.93 1.25 -7.92
N GLU A 158 -18.43 1.31 -9.17
CA GLU A 158 -19.87 1.43 -9.45
C GLU A 158 -20.65 0.24 -8.89
N ARG A 159 -20.20 -0.99 -9.12
CA ARG A 159 -20.85 -2.20 -8.56
C ARG A 159 -20.83 -2.22 -7.04
N ILE A 160 -19.74 -1.78 -6.44
CA ILE A 160 -19.62 -1.66 -4.98
C ILE A 160 -20.60 -0.62 -4.45
N ALA A 161 -20.69 0.54 -5.11
CA ALA A 161 -21.65 1.58 -4.74
C ALA A 161 -23.10 1.07 -4.81
N GLU A 162 -23.45 0.27 -5.83
CA GLU A 162 -24.78 -0.35 -5.94
C GLU A 162 -25.06 -1.41 -4.86
N ALA A 163 -24.02 -2.11 -4.40
CA ALA A 163 -24.14 -3.16 -3.40
C ALA A 163 -24.20 -2.65 -1.95
N LEU A 164 -23.76 -1.40 -1.73
CA LEU A 164 -23.69 -0.76 -0.42
C LEU A 164 -24.99 -0.01 -0.05
N PRO A 165 -25.25 0.20 1.25
CA PRO A 165 -26.33 1.08 1.69
C PRO A 165 -26.15 2.52 1.19
N GLU A 166 -27.26 3.24 1.01
CA GLU A 166 -27.24 4.66 0.66
C GLU A 166 -26.41 5.46 1.69
N GLY A 167 -25.51 6.31 1.18
CA GLY A 167 -24.63 7.15 2.00
C GLY A 167 -23.32 6.49 2.46
N ALA A 168 -23.11 5.20 2.18
CA ALA A 168 -21.81 4.55 2.40
C ALA A 168 -20.75 5.08 1.41
N ASP A 169 -19.49 5.11 1.84
CA ASP A 169 -18.35 5.50 1.00
C ASP A 169 -17.95 4.34 0.05
N PRO A 170 -18.13 4.47 -1.28
CA PRO A 170 -17.75 3.42 -2.22
C PRO A 170 -16.24 3.17 -2.27
N VAL A 171 -15.42 4.19 -1.99
CA VAL A 171 -13.96 4.04 -1.97
C VAL A 171 -13.54 3.15 -0.80
N GLN A 172 -14.18 3.34 0.36
CA GLN A 172 -14.00 2.45 1.50
C GLN A 172 -14.43 1.02 1.16
N GLY A 173 -15.60 0.86 0.54
CA GLY A 173 -16.07 -0.46 0.10
C GLY A 173 -15.13 -1.13 -0.90
N TYR A 174 -14.48 -0.36 -1.78
CA TYR A 174 -13.48 -0.88 -2.71
C TYR A 174 -12.25 -1.41 -1.97
N THR A 175 -11.76 -0.70 -0.95
CA THR A 175 -10.65 -1.20 -0.12
C THR A 175 -11.02 -2.42 0.71
N ASP A 176 -12.25 -2.46 1.24
CA ASP A 176 -12.78 -3.62 1.95
C ASP A 176 -12.85 -4.86 1.05
N PHE A 177 -13.33 -4.69 -0.18
CA PHE A 177 -13.33 -5.71 -1.22
C PHE A 177 -11.90 -6.19 -1.56
N LEU A 178 -10.93 -5.27 -1.72
CA LEU A 178 -9.55 -5.63 -2.00
C LEU A 178 -8.95 -6.50 -0.88
N HIS A 179 -9.22 -6.13 0.38
CA HIS A 179 -8.80 -6.92 1.52
C HIS A 179 -9.44 -8.32 1.53
N HIS A 180 -10.75 -8.40 1.30
CA HIS A 180 -11.45 -9.68 1.20
C HIS A 180 -10.86 -10.58 0.12
N ARG A 181 -10.59 -10.02 -1.07
CA ARG A 181 -9.92 -10.75 -2.16
C ARG A 181 -8.55 -11.26 -1.77
N TYR A 182 -7.76 -10.46 -1.04
CA TYR A 182 -6.45 -10.87 -0.54
C TYR A 182 -6.54 -12.04 0.45
N VAL A 183 -7.49 -12.00 1.39
CA VAL A 183 -7.73 -13.10 2.35
C VAL A 183 -8.09 -14.38 1.59
N LEU A 184 -9.03 -14.33 0.66
CA LEU A 184 -9.41 -15.47 -0.17
C LEU A 184 -8.24 -16.05 -0.97
N ALA A 185 -7.42 -15.18 -1.57
CA ALA A 185 -6.26 -15.60 -2.35
C ALA A 185 -5.20 -16.29 -1.47
N THR A 186 -5.01 -15.78 -0.26
CA THR A 186 -4.06 -16.31 0.73
C THR A 186 -4.51 -17.67 1.24
N GLU A 187 -5.77 -17.81 1.64
CA GLU A 187 -6.34 -19.08 2.12
C GLU A 187 -6.40 -20.14 1.02
N GLY A 188 -6.69 -19.72 -0.22
CA GLY A 188 -6.74 -20.59 -1.39
C GLY A 188 -5.38 -20.91 -2.01
N GLY A 189 -4.31 -20.21 -1.59
CA GLY A 189 -2.97 -20.32 -2.17
C GLY A 189 -2.90 -20.02 -3.67
N ARG A 190 -3.81 -19.19 -4.19
CA ARG A 190 -3.92 -18.86 -5.62
C ARG A 190 -4.59 -17.52 -5.84
N ASP A 191 -4.30 -16.89 -6.98
CA ASP A 191 -5.02 -15.69 -7.40
C ASP A 191 -6.53 -15.96 -7.57
N ILE A 192 -7.33 -14.99 -7.12
CA ILE A 192 -8.79 -14.97 -7.26
C ILE A 192 -9.15 -13.84 -8.23
N ASP A 193 -10.01 -14.15 -9.20
CA ASP A 193 -10.53 -13.15 -10.12
C ASP A 193 -11.48 -12.17 -9.42
N ASN A 194 -11.58 -10.95 -9.97
CA ASN A 194 -12.37 -9.88 -9.36
C ASN A 194 -13.86 -10.21 -9.25
N GLU A 195 -14.42 -11.00 -10.19
CA GLU A 195 -15.83 -11.39 -10.17
C GLU A 195 -16.13 -12.35 -9.03
N ALA A 196 -15.36 -13.45 -8.94
CA ALA A 196 -15.51 -14.43 -7.87
C ALA A 196 -15.26 -13.81 -6.49
N ALA A 197 -14.29 -12.91 -6.38
CA ALA A 197 -14.02 -12.18 -5.15
C ALA A 197 -15.17 -11.25 -4.75
N PHE A 198 -15.79 -10.55 -5.71
CA PHE A 198 -16.89 -9.64 -5.46
C PHE A 198 -18.14 -10.41 -5.00
N ASP A 199 -18.49 -11.49 -5.69
CA ASP A 199 -19.63 -12.34 -5.32
C ASP A 199 -19.44 -12.93 -3.91
N SER A 200 -18.21 -13.36 -3.59
CA SER A 200 -17.87 -13.84 -2.25
C SER A 200 -17.98 -12.74 -1.19
N TRP A 201 -17.48 -11.53 -1.48
CA TRP A 201 -17.55 -10.38 -0.57
C TRP A 201 -19.01 -9.99 -0.28
N VAL A 202 -19.86 -9.94 -1.31
CA VAL A 202 -21.30 -9.69 -1.15
C VAL A 202 -21.97 -10.79 -0.34
N ALA A 203 -21.69 -12.06 -0.63
CA ALA A 203 -22.26 -13.20 0.10
C ALA A 203 -21.83 -13.24 1.58
N ALA A 204 -20.61 -12.79 1.89
CA ALA A 204 -20.09 -12.65 3.24
C ALA A 204 -20.70 -11.46 4.01
N GLY A 205 -21.61 -10.70 3.39
CA GLY A 205 -22.26 -9.54 4.01
C GLY A 205 -21.48 -8.24 3.86
N LYS A 206 -20.54 -8.16 2.89
CA LYS A 206 -19.68 -7.00 2.63
C LYS A 206 -18.86 -6.63 3.88
N PRO A 207 -18.05 -7.56 4.42
CA PRO A 207 -17.25 -7.27 5.60
C PRO A 207 -16.31 -6.08 5.30
N GLY A 208 -16.25 -5.15 6.25
CA GLY A 208 -15.29 -4.06 6.22
C GLY A 208 -13.89 -4.55 6.54
N HIS A 209 -12.88 -3.90 5.96
CA HIS A 209 -11.52 -4.03 6.46
C HIS A 209 -11.40 -3.15 7.72
N PRO A 210 -10.87 -3.66 8.85
CA PRO A 210 -10.62 -2.82 10.01
C PRO A 210 -9.68 -1.69 9.60
N LEU A 211 -10.18 -0.46 9.62
CA LEU A 211 -9.34 0.71 9.51
C LEU A 211 -8.54 0.83 10.82
N PRO A 212 -7.23 1.15 10.77
CA PRO A 212 -6.56 1.65 11.96
C PRO A 212 -7.26 2.94 12.36
N ASP A 213 -7.97 2.92 13.49
CA ASP A 213 -8.73 4.07 13.99
C ASP A 213 -7.79 5.27 14.18
N LEU A 214 -8.16 6.41 13.60
CA LEU A 214 -7.37 7.67 13.54
C LEU A 214 -7.22 8.38 14.89
#